data_AF-A0A392UVE8-F1
#
_entry.id   AF-A0A392UVE8-F1
#
_cell.length_a   1.000
_cell.length_b   1.000
_cell.length_c   1.000
_cell.angle_alpha   90.00
_cell.angle_beta   90.00
_cell.angle_gamma   90.00
#
_symmetry.space_group_name_H-M   'P 1'
#
loop_
_entity.id
_entity.type
_entity.pdbx_description
1 polymer ?
#
loop_
_entity_poly.entity_id
_entity_poly.type
_entity_poly.pdbx_seq_one_letter_code
_entity_poly.pdbx_strand_id
1 'polypeptide(L)' 'MLILSNPKESFVVYCDASKMGLGGVLIQDGKVVSYASRQLKVHERNYPTHDLEL' A
#
# COMPACT_ATOMS: atom_id res chain seq x y z
N MET A 1 -15.73 -7.65 1.24
CA MET A 1 -15.43 -8.96 1.86
C MET A 1 -13.92 -9.12 1.86
N LEU A 2 -13.26 -8.95 3.01
CA LEU A 2 -11.82 -9.18 3.13
C LEU A 2 -11.60 -10.69 3.32
N ILE A 3 -10.63 -11.25 2.61
CA ILE A 3 -10.36 -12.69 2.57
C ILE A 3 -9.44 -13.05 3.74
N LEU A 4 -9.62 -14.22 4.36
CA LEU A 4 -8.72 -14.66 5.43
C LEU A 4 -7.31 -14.89 4.85
N SER A 5 -6.36 -14.11 5.34
CA SER A 5 -4.94 -14.22 4.97
C SER A 5 -4.36 -15.54 5.46
N ASN A 6 -3.72 -16.31 4.57
CA ASN A 6 -2.99 -17.52 4.91
C ASN A 6 -1.52 -17.20 5.22
N PRO A 7 -1.04 -17.30 6.47
CA PRO A 7 0.34 -16.94 6.82
C PRO A 7 1.41 -17.92 6.26
N LYS A 8 0.98 -19.01 5.62
CA LYS A 8 1.87 -20.01 5.01
C LYS A 8 2.17 -19.73 3.53
N GLU A 9 1.41 -18.85 2.90
CA GLU A 9 1.59 -18.53 1.49
C GLU A 9 2.31 -17.20 1.31
N SER A 10 2.91 -17.00 0.13
CA SER A 10 3.56 -15.75 -0.20
C SER A 10 2.55 -14.64 -0.37
N PHE A 11 2.97 -13.44 0.02
CA PHE A 11 2.22 -12.22 -0.16
C PHE A 11 2.93 -11.35 -1.17
N VAL A 12 2.16 -10.70 -2.03
CA VAL A 12 2.66 -9.65 -2.91
C VAL A 12 2.02 -8.35 -2.44
N VAL A 13 2.87 -7.38 -2.09
CA VAL A 13 2.43 -6.03 -1.71
C VAL A 13 2.72 -5.10 -2.87
N TYR A 14 1.69 -4.40 -3.33
CA TYR A 14 1.83 -3.31 -4.28
C TYR A 14 1.66 -2.00 -3.53
N CYS A 15 2.69 -1.16 -3.54
CA CYS A 15 2.66 0.18 -2.97
C CYS A 15 2.55 1.21 -4.11
N ASP A 16 1.67 2.18 -3.94
CA ASP A 16 1.53 3.35 -4.80
C ASP A 16 1.67 4.61 -3.95
N ALA A 17 2.42 5.59 -4.44
CA ALA A 17 2.59 6.85 -3.76
C ALA A 17 2.05 8.00 -4.61
N SER A 18 1.23 8.84 -4.00
CA SER A 18 0.77 10.09 -4.60
C SER A 18 1.14 11.27 -3.73
N LYS A 19 1.08 12.47 -4.28
CA LYS A 19 1.24 13.74 -3.52
C LYS A 19 0.22 13.91 -2.39
N MET A 20 -0.85 13.13 -2.36
CA MET A 20 -1.92 13.25 -1.36
C MET A 20 -1.90 12.14 -0.30
N GLY A 21 -1.34 10.98 -0.62
CA GLY A 21 -1.48 9.76 0.19
C GLY A 21 -0.63 8.62 -0.34
N LEU A 22 -0.36 7.66 0.54
CA LEU A 22 0.23 6.37 0.20
C LEU A 22 -0.87 5.33 0.16
N GLY A 23 -0.89 4.53 -0.90
CA GLY A 23 -1.74 3.37 -1.07
C GLY A 23 -0.92 2.09 -1.06
N GLY A 24 -1.54 1.01 -0.60
CA GLY A 24 -0.96 -0.31 -0.53
C GLY A 24 -2.04 -1.37 -0.74
N VAL A 25 -1.75 -2.36 -1.57
CA VAL A 25 -2.64 -3.50 -1.81
C VAL A 25 -1.88 -4.78 -1.47
N LEU A 26 -2.46 -5.59 -0.59
CA LEU A 26 -1.97 -6.92 -0.27
C LEU A 26 -2.70 -7.94 -1.16
N ILE A 27 -1.93 -8.67 -1.96
CA ILE A 27 -2.42 -9.72 -2.85
C ILE A 27 -1.83 -11.05 -2.39
N GLN A 28 -2.69 -12.07 -2.28
CA GLN A 28 -2.32 -13.45 -2.02
C GLN A 28 -3.05 -14.34 -3.01
N ASP A 29 -2.34 -15.27 -3.63
CA ASP A 29 -2.91 -16.23 -4.60
C ASP A 29 -3.76 -15.56 -5.70
N GLY A 30 -3.28 -14.40 -6.19
CA GLY A 30 -3.98 -13.61 -7.21
C GLY A 30 -5.25 -12.88 -6.72
N LYS A 31 -5.58 -12.94 -5.43
CA LYS A 31 -6.73 -12.27 -4.83
C LYS A 31 -6.31 -11.15 -3.89
N VAL A 32 -7.07 -10.06 -3.89
CA VAL A 32 -6.83 -8.95 -2.96
C VAL A 32 -7.32 -9.33 -1.57
N VAL A 33 -6.39 -9.35 -0.62
CA VAL A 33 -6.63 -9.70 0.78
C VAL A 33 -6.96 -8.45 1.58
N SER A 34 -6.20 -7.38 1.39
CA SER A 34 -6.41 -6.11 2.10
C SER A 34 -5.95 -4.90 1.30
N TYR A 35 -6.58 -3.77 1.62
CA TYR A 35 -6.16 -2.45 1.19
C TYR A 35 -5.67 -1.69 2.41
N ALA A 36 -4.49 -1.11 2.30
CA ALA A 36 -3.96 -0.15 3.26
C ALA A 36 -3.84 1.19 2.54
N SER A 37 -4.32 2.26 3.14
CA SER A 37 -4.01 3.60 2.64
C SER A 37 -3.83 4.53 3.83
N ARG A 38 -2.92 5.49 3.70
CA ARG A 38 -2.82 6.60 4.64
C ARG A 38 -2.66 7.90 3.89
N GLN A 39 -3.31 8.94 4.39
CA GLN A 39 -3.12 10.27 3.88
C GLN A 39 -1.77 10.83 4.32
N LEU A 40 -1.04 11.47 3.42
CA LEU A 40 0.22 12.13 3.75
C LEU A 40 -0.07 13.37 4.59
N LYS A 41 0.71 13.55 5.66
CA LYS A 41 0.67 14.79 6.45
C LYS A 41 1.21 15.95 5.61
N VAL A 42 0.82 17.17 5.96
CA VAL A 42 1.20 18.39 5.20
C VAL A 42 2.71 18.52 5.00
N HIS A 43 3.52 18.07 5.97
CA HIS A 43 4.98 18.06 5.83
C HIS A 43 5.51 16.95 4.91
N GLU A 44 4.85 15.80 4.84
CA GLU A 44 5.22 14.70 3.93
C GLU A 44 4.86 15.03 2.48
N ARG A 45 3.78 15.80 2.25
CA ARG A 45 3.36 16.25 0.90
C ARG A 45 4.36 17.16 0.20
N ASN A 46 5.20 17.84 0.97
CA ASN A 46 6.22 18.76 0.45
C ASN A 46 7.51 18.06 0.05
N TYR A 47 7.69 16.79 0.41
CA TYR A 47 8.81 16.00 -0.13
C TYR A 47 8.52 15.64 -1.58
N PRO A 48 9.52 15.72 -2.47
CA PRO A 48 9.33 15.36 -3.86
C PRO A 48 8.96 13.88 -3.95
N THR A 49 8.05 13.54 -4.86
CA THR A 49 7.43 12.20 -4.95
C THR A 49 8.45 11.06 -5.10
N HIS A 50 9.65 11.34 -5.63
CA HIS A 50 10.75 10.37 -5.74
C HIS A 50 11.42 10.00 -4.42
N ASP A 51 11.28 10.81 -3.36
CA ASP A 51 11.71 10.46 -2.00
C ASP A 51 10.64 9.64 -1.24
N LEU A 52 9.41 9.59 -1.78
CA LEU A 52 8.27 8.90 -1.18
C LEU A 52 8.05 7.49 -1.75
N GLU A 53 8.57 7.22 -2.95
CA GLU A 53 8.62 5.88 -3.55
C GLU A 53 9.93 5.20 -3.11
N LEU A 54 9.83 4.20 -2.22
CA LEU A 54 10.97 3.37 -1.78
C LEU A 54 10.97 2.02 -2.50
#